data_AF-A0A1G5K8W8-F1
#
_entry.id   AF-A0A1G5K8W8-F1
#
_cell.length_a   1.000
_cell.length_b   1.000
_cell.length_c   1.000
_cell.angle_alpha   90.00
_cell.angle_beta   90.00
_cell.angle_gamma   90.00
#
_symmetry.space_group_name_H-M   'P 1'
#
loop_
_entity.id
_entity.type
_entity.pdbx_description
1 polymer ?
#
loop_
_entity_poly.entity_id
_entity_poly.type
_entity_poly.pdbx_seq_one_letter_code
_entity_poly.pdbx_strand_id
1 'polypeptide(L)'
;MKTLTLWTIILTLLVSCSTENETLVRDDNQTNFTDEAVFRKTGLYPENSTNIYDAAGQLYYAITEAYLLQGNISVTTAGTISQVENIANMNAEYLSLRPATYMSPTSERIDYILTDQQVTALDIIANSSMSSRAKLSLNSFITSLMTYRDLQKEYDYIYSFIIDYETATVADNALTANDKKIILTTSSLSRYGFYFASKHRRKPRDRDWDISWGHIVAGTDGSEANMAEAIVKSAVCGIIINK
;
A
#
# COMPACT_ATOMS: atom_id res chain seq x y z
N MET A 1 52.64 -48.18 -39.65
CA MET A 1 51.58 -48.97 -40.32
C MET A 1 50.72 -49.65 -39.27
N LYS A 2 49.47 -49.19 -39.12
CA LYS A 2 48.25 -49.98 -38.86
C LYS A 2 47.07 -48.99 -38.94
N THR A 3 46.05 -49.41 -39.66
CA THR A 3 45.07 -48.61 -40.38
C THR A 3 43.80 -48.35 -39.58
N LEU A 4 43.17 -47.23 -39.96
CA LEU A 4 41.82 -46.71 -39.71
C LEU A 4 40.69 -47.75 -39.65
N THR A 5 39.66 -47.45 -38.83
CA THR A 5 38.19 -47.41 -39.15
C THR A 5 37.43 -47.33 -37.81
N LEU A 6 36.97 -46.17 -37.33
CA LEU A 6 35.78 -45.38 -37.70
C LEU A 6 34.51 -46.22 -37.97
N TRP A 7 33.70 -46.41 -36.92
CA TRP A 7 32.26 -46.70 -37.05
C TRP A 7 31.49 -45.66 -36.23
N THR A 8 30.95 -44.72 -36.98
CA THR A 8 29.89 -43.77 -36.64
C THR A 8 28.63 -44.50 -36.20
N ILE A 9 28.15 -44.23 -34.99
CA ILE A 9 26.74 -44.45 -34.62
C ILE A 9 26.06 -43.08 -34.73
N ILE A 10 25.26 -42.95 -35.78
CA ILE A 10 24.30 -41.88 -36.04
C ILE A 10 22.91 -42.43 -35.65
N LEU A 11 22.00 -41.52 -35.27
CA LEU A 11 20.56 -41.65 -34.92
C LEU A 11 20.30 -41.63 -33.40
N THR A 12 19.40 -40.80 -32.87
CA THR A 12 18.49 -39.80 -33.45
C THR A 12 18.06 -38.85 -32.34
N LEU A 13 17.93 -37.59 -32.71
CA LEU A 13 17.33 -36.51 -31.95
C LEU A 13 15.91 -36.87 -31.49
N LEU A 14 15.65 -36.73 -30.19
CA LEU A 14 14.31 -36.43 -29.68
C LEU A 14 14.41 -35.16 -28.83
N VAL A 15 14.36 -34.03 -29.53
CA VAL A 15 13.93 -32.75 -28.97
C VAL A 15 12.43 -32.88 -28.74
N SER A 16 11.99 -32.94 -27.49
CA SER A 16 10.58 -32.69 -27.16
C SER A 16 10.43 -31.19 -26.89
N CYS A 17 10.16 -30.44 -27.96
CA CYS A 17 9.39 -29.21 -27.86
C CYS A 17 7.92 -29.62 -27.93
N SER A 18 7.21 -29.61 -26.81
CA SER A 18 5.75 -29.48 -26.84
C SER A 18 5.43 -28.00 -26.85
N THR A 19 5.31 -27.42 -28.04
CA THR A 19 4.51 -26.21 -28.24
C THR A 19 3.05 -26.63 -28.28
N GLU A 20 2.39 -26.58 -27.14
CA GLU A 20 0.94 -26.48 -27.10
C GLU A 20 0.58 -25.03 -27.42
N ASN A 21 0.29 -24.78 -28.70
CA ASN A 21 -0.49 -23.63 -29.13
C ASN A 21 -1.93 -23.88 -28.66
N GLU A 22 -2.23 -23.49 -27.42
CA GLU A 22 -3.61 -23.18 -27.08
C GLU A 22 -3.95 -21.82 -27.72
N THR A 23 -4.81 -21.92 -28.71
CA THR A 23 -5.48 -20.80 -29.35
C THR A 23 -6.04 -19.85 -28.30
N LEU A 24 -5.61 -18.59 -28.37
CA LEU A 24 -6.25 -17.44 -27.75
C LEU A 24 -7.71 -17.38 -28.20
N VAL A 25 -8.60 -18.04 -27.46
CA VAL A 25 -9.99 -17.63 -27.40
C VAL A 25 -10.01 -16.42 -26.48
N ARG A 26 -10.07 -15.25 -27.11
CA ARG A 26 -10.45 -14.00 -26.47
C ARG A 26 -11.92 -14.15 -26.06
N ASP A 27 -12.14 -14.54 -24.82
CA ASP A 27 -13.45 -14.42 -24.18
C ASP A 27 -13.42 -13.10 -23.40
N ASP A 28 -13.96 -12.05 -24.03
CA ASP A 28 -14.31 -10.80 -23.37
C ASP A 28 -15.48 -11.14 -22.42
N ASN A 29 -15.20 -11.47 -21.15
CA ASN A 29 -16.08 -11.20 -20.01
C ASN A 29 -15.43 -11.56 -18.67
N GLN A 30 -15.17 -10.50 -17.88
CA GLN A 30 -15.16 -10.46 -16.41
C GLN A 30 -14.50 -11.63 -15.67
N THR A 31 -13.19 -11.53 -15.42
CA THR A 31 -12.58 -12.24 -14.31
C THR A 31 -12.68 -11.41 -13.03
N ASN A 32 -13.55 -11.87 -12.13
CA ASN A 32 -13.63 -11.42 -10.75
C ASN A 32 -12.25 -11.55 -10.09
N PHE A 33 -11.77 -10.46 -9.48
CA PHE A 33 -10.64 -10.48 -8.55
C PHE A 33 -10.97 -11.43 -7.39
N THR A 34 -10.46 -12.66 -7.48
CA THR A 34 -10.39 -13.61 -6.36
C THR A 34 -8.93 -14.02 -6.20
N ASP A 35 -8.09 -13.02 -5.90
CA ASP A 35 -6.66 -13.19 -5.66
C ASP A 35 -6.33 -13.74 -4.26
N GLU A 36 -7.26 -14.43 -3.59
CA GLU A 36 -6.99 -15.08 -2.29
C GLU A 36 -5.81 -16.08 -2.33
N ALA A 37 -5.44 -16.58 -3.51
CA ALA A 37 -4.39 -17.57 -3.69
C ALA A 37 -2.96 -16.99 -3.77
N VAL A 38 -2.79 -15.70 -4.07
CA VAL A 38 -1.45 -15.08 -4.25
C VAL A 38 -0.80 -14.70 -2.91
N PHE A 39 -1.59 -14.62 -1.83
CA PHE A 39 -1.13 -14.10 -0.54
C PHE A 39 -0.31 -15.10 0.32
N ARG A 40 -0.29 -16.41 0.03
CA ARG A 40 0.09 -17.50 0.97
C ARG A 40 1.58 -17.77 1.27
N LYS A 41 2.45 -16.78 1.55
CA LYS A 41 3.90 -17.07 1.79
C LYS A 41 4.62 -16.52 3.02
N THR A 42 3.98 -15.89 4.02
CA THR A 42 4.70 -15.49 5.27
C THR A 42 3.94 -15.64 6.59
N GLY A 43 2.67 -16.09 6.59
CA GLY A 43 1.95 -16.45 7.83
C GLY A 43 1.41 -15.28 8.68
N LEU A 44 1.97 -14.07 8.57
CA LEU A 44 1.39 -12.84 9.12
C LEU A 44 0.95 -11.90 7.99
N TYR A 45 -0.29 -11.46 8.11
CA TYR A 45 -0.98 -10.60 7.15
C TYR A 45 -1.46 -9.32 7.83
N PRO A 46 -1.60 -8.23 7.05
CA PRO A 46 -1.94 -6.93 7.60
C PRO A 46 -3.41 -6.76 7.97
N GLU A 47 -4.29 -7.77 7.93
CA GLU A 47 -5.70 -7.58 8.28
C GLU A 47 -5.90 -7.42 9.79
N ASN A 48 -6.89 -6.62 10.16
CA ASN A 48 -7.43 -6.57 11.51
C ASN A 48 -8.94 -6.38 11.50
N SER A 49 -9.66 -7.48 11.74
CA SER A 49 -11.12 -7.47 11.78
C SER A 49 -11.75 -6.62 12.91
N THR A 50 -11.00 -6.25 13.97
CA THR A 50 -11.52 -5.35 15.00
C THR A 50 -11.46 -3.88 14.59
N ASN A 51 -10.66 -3.53 13.59
CA ASN A 51 -10.66 -2.20 13.00
C ASN A 51 -11.75 -2.11 11.91
N ILE A 52 -12.85 -1.41 12.19
CA ILE A 52 -13.96 -1.23 11.23
C ILE A 52 -13.57 -0.42 9.98
N TYR A 53 -12.39 0.21 9.98
CA TYR A 53 -11.83 0.97 8.87
C TYR A 53 -10.69 0.23 8.16
N ASP A 54 -10.51 -1.08 8.40
CA ASP A 54 -9.41 -1.88 7.84
C ASP A 54 -9.37 -1.94 6.31
N ALA A 55 -10.55 -1.81 5.67
CA ALA A 55 -10.67 -1.76 4.22
C ALA A 55 -9.83 -0.62 3.58
N ALA A 56 -9.54 0.45 4.33
CA ALA A 56 -8.68 1.53 3.85
C ALA A 56 -7.27 1.02 3.53
N GLY A 57 -6.67 0.25 4.44
CA GLY A 57 -5.34 -0.34 4.24
C GLY A 57 -5.32 -1.37 3.11
N GLN A 58 -6.35 -2.22 3.03
CA GLN A 58 -6.49 -3.21 1.96
C GLN A 58 -6.50 -2.57 0.57
N LEU A 59 -7.32 -1.53 0.39
CA LEU A 59 -7.43 -0.82 -0.87
C LEU A 59 -6.18 -0.01 -1.19
N TYR A 60 -5.56 0.61 -0.19
CA TYR A 60 -4.25 1.23 -0.36
C TYR A 60 -3.23 0.23 -0.92
N TYR A 61 -3.15 -0.97 -0.34
CA TYR A 61 -2.22 -2.01 -0.79
C TYR A 61 -2.53 -2.41 -2.24
N ALA A 62 -3.79 -2.73 -2.53
CA ALA A 62 -4.21 -3.17 -3.87
C ALA A 62 -3.96 -2.10 -4.95
N ILE A 63 -4.29 -0.84 -4.67
CA ILE A 63 -4.07 0.28 -5.59
C ILE A 63 -2.58 0.53 -5.81
N THR A 64 -1.78 0.50 -4.74
CA THR A 64 -0.32 0.75 -4.82
C THR A 64 0.39 -0.39 -5.55
N GLU A 65 0.01 -1.64 -5.30
CA GLU A 65 0.55 -2.80 -6.00
C GLU A 65 0.20 -2.75 -7.49
N ALA A 66 -1.07 -2.47 -7.83
CA ALA A 66 -1.51 -2.31 -9.22
C ALA A 66 -0.75 -1.18 -9.93
N TYR A 67 -0.44 -0.07 -9.24
CA TYR A 67 0.37 1.02 -9.80
C TYR A 67 1.77 0.55 -10.20
N LEU A 68 2.46 -0.20 -9.34
CA LEU A 68 3.79 -0.70 -9.63
C LEU A 68 3.79 -1.73 -10.76
N LEU A 69 2.73 -2.53 -10.89
CA LEU A 69 2.60 -3.53 -11.95
C LEU A 69 2.37 -2.93 -13.34
N GLN A 70 1.85 -1.71 -13.46
CA GLN A 70 1.65 -1.05 -14.76
C GLN A 70 2.95 -0.76 -15.50
N GLY A 71 4.09 -0.68 -14.81
CA GLY A 71 5.42 -0.44 -15.39
C GLY A 71 5.66 0.96 -15.96
N ASN A 72 4.61 1.73 -16.27
CA ASN A 72 4.70 3.13 -16.69
C ASN A 72 4.52 4.06 -15.48
N ILE A 73 5.63 4.52 -14.89
CA ILE A 73 5.63 5.35 -13.69
C ILE A 73 5.69 6.83 -14.10
N SER A 74 4.68 7.62 -13.71
CA SER A 74 4.70 9.05 -13.94
C SER A 74 5.82 9.75 -13.15
N VAL A 75 6.48 10.72 -13.75
CA VAL A 75 7.54 11.54 -13.12
C VAL A 75 7.00 12.81 -12.43
N THR A 76 5.73 13.14 -12.58
CA THR A 76 5.12 14.34 -11.98
C THR A 76 4.10 13.98 -10.90
N THR A 77 3.90 14.87 -9.92
CA THR A 77 2.85 14.71 -8.89
C THR A 77 1.48 14.55 -9.54
N ALA A 78 1.13 15.44 -10.48
CA ALA A 78 -0.15 15.41 -11.19
C ALA A 78 -0.38 14.10 -11.94
N GLY A 79 0.63 13.59 -12.64
CA GLY A 79 0.51 12.34 -13.37
C GLY A 79 0.40 11.11 -12.46
N THR A 80 1.08 11.12 -11.30
CA THR A 80 0.88 10.07 -10.29
C THR A 80 -0.53 10.09 -9.72
N ILE A 81 -1.06 11.27 -9.39
CA ILE A 81 -2.47 11.42 -8.96
C ILE A 81 -3.40 10.81 -10.02
N SER A 82 -3.27 11.22 -11.29
CA SER A 82 -4.12 10.71 -12.37
C SER A 82 -4.05 9.19 -12.53
N GLN A 83 -2.86 8.60 -12.43
CA GLN A 83 -2.67 7.15 -12.54
C GLN A 83 -3.28 6.39 -11.36
N VAL A 84 -3.03 6.85 -10.13
CA VAL A 84 -3.61 6.25 -8.91
C VAL A 84 -5.13 6.35 -8.94
N GLU A 85 -5.68 7.50 -9.33
CA GLU A 85 -7.12 7.70 -9.50
C GLU A 85 -7.71 6.75 -10.54
N ASN A 86 -7.07 6.59 -11.69
CA ASN A 86 -7.54 5.67 -12.72
C ASN A 86 -7.57 4.22 -12.19
N ILE A 87 -6.55 3.80 -11.44
CA ILE A 87 -6.51 2.47 -10.80
C ILE A 87 -7.63 2.34 -9.78
N ALA A 88 -7.77 3.31 -8.88
CA ALA A 88 -8.78 3.31 -7.85
C ALA A 88 -10.20 3.23 -8.45
N ASN A 89 -10.45 3.96 -9.54
CA ASN A 89 -11.74 3.98 -10.23
C ASN A 89 -12.06 2.69 -11.02
N MET A 90 -11.11 1.78 -11.18
CA MET A 90 -11.37 0.42 -11.68
C MET A 90 -11.70 -0.57 -10.55
N ASN A 91 -11.50 -0.19 -9.29
CA ASN A 91 -11.76 -1.05 -8.14
C ASN A 91 -13.18 -0.80 -7.60
N ALA A 92 -14.04 -1.83 -7.66
CA ALA A 92 -15.45 -1.72 -7.26
C ALA A 92 -15.64 -1.46 -5.76
N GLU A 93 -14.78 -2.03 -4.90
CA GLU A 93 -14.82 -1.80 -3.46
C GLU A 93 -14.45 -0.36 -3.11
N TYR A 94 -13.43 0.20 -3.77
CA TYR A 94 -13.09 1.62 -3.63
C TYR A 94 -14.26 2.52 -4.03
N LEU A 95 -14.92 2.24 -5.15
CA LEU A 95 -16.09 3.01 -5.59
C LEU A 95 -17.24 2.97 -4.57
N SER A 96 -17.41 1.87 -3.83
CA SER A 96 -18.40 1.77 -2.76
C SER A 96 -18.11 2.68 -1.56
N LEU A 97 -16.83 3.02 -1.33
CA LEU A 97 -16.37 3.88 -0.25
C LEU A 97 -16.23 5.34 -0.69
N ARG A 98 -16.35 5.63 -1.99
CA ARG A 98 -16.19 6.95 -2.58
C ARG A 98 -17.51 7.73 -2.47
N PRO A 99 -17.61 8.73 -1.56
CA PRO A 99 -18.83 9.51 -1.44
C PRO A 99 -19.01 10.45 -2.64
N ALA A 100 -20.23 10.94 -2.87
CA ALA A 100 -20.49 11.96 -3.89
C ALA A 100 -19.72 13.28 -3.65
N THR A 101 -19.30 13.54 -2.40
CA THR A 101 -18.51 14.71 -2.00
C THR A 101 -17.00 14.50 -2.20
N TYR A 102 -16.57 13.36 -2.72
CA TYR A 102 -15.16 13.06 -2.94
C TYR A 102 -14.50 14.10 -3.84
N MET A 103 -13.32 14.58 -3.43
CA MET A 103 -12.46 15.40 -4.26
C MET A 103 -11.10 14.74 -4.48
N SER A 104 -10.66 14.73 -5.74
CA SER A 104 -9.33 14.25 -6.08
C SER A 104 -8.26 15.12 -5.41
N PRO A 105 -7.15 14.56 -4.90
CA PRO A 105 -6.07 15.36 -4.33
C PRO A 105 -5.48 16.33 -5.35
N THR A 106 -5.17 17.56 -4.91
CA THR A 106 -4.43 18.51 -5.74
C THR A 106 -2.93 18.26 -5.63
N SER A 107 -2.18 18.54 -6.70
CA SER A 107 -0.71 18.47 -6.65
C SER A 107 -0.14 19.34 -5.52
N GLU A 108 -0.68 20.56 -5.35
CA GLU A 108 -0.26 21.47 -4.28
C GLU A 108 -0.42 20.86 -2.88
N ARG A 109 -1.53 20.15 -2.61
CA ARG A 109 -1.73 19.51 -1.31
C ARG A 109 -0.76 18.35 -1.09
N ILE A 110 -0.52 17.55 -2.13
CA ILE A 110 0.44 16.44 -2.07
C ILE A 110 1.87 16.98 -1.87
N ASP A 111 2.27 17.99 -2.64
CA ASP A 111 3.59 18.60 -2.54
C ASP A 111 3.80 19.26 -1.16
N TYR A 112 2.75 19.89 -0.59
CA TYR A 112 2.76 20.38 0.80
C TYR A 112 3.05 19.24 1.80
N ILE A 113 2.32 18.13 1.72
CA ILE A 113 2.51 16.96 2.60
C ILE A 113 3.95 16.43 2.50
N LEU A 114 4.57 16.51 1.33
CA LEU A 114 5.88 15.93 1.04
C LEU A 114 7.09 16.84 1.32
N THR A 115 6.88 18.14 1.61
CA THR A 115 7.97 19.14 1.71
C THR A 115 8.87 18.94 2.93
N ASP A 116 8.35 19.17 4.14
CA ASP A 116 9.05 18.91 5.42
C ASP A 116 8.20 17.91 6.19
N GLN A 117 8.32 16.64 5.82
CA GLN A 117 7.32 15.63 6.13
C GLN A 117 7.02 15.49 7.63
N GLN A 118 8.01 15.68 8.51
CA GLN A 118 7.77 15.61 9.95
C GLN A 118 7.07 16.87 10.45
N VAL A 119 7.57 18.07 10.13
CA VAL A 119 6.96 19.34 10.58
C VAL A 119 5.54 19.46 10.02
N THR A 120 5.38 19.20 8.73
CA THR A 120 4.08 19.18 8.06
C THR A 120 3.15 18.14 8.65
N ALA A 121 3.65 16.95 9.03
CA ALA A 121 2.79 15.96 9.67
C ALA A 121 2.25 16.44 11.01
N LEU A 122 3.10 17.06 11.84
CA LEU A 122 2.69 17.64 13.12
C LEU A 122 1.67 18.76 12.91
N ASP A 123 1.86 19.62 11.91
CA ASP A 123 0.94 20.70 11.57
C ASP A 123 -0.43 20.18 11.10
N ILE A 124 -0.46 19.14 10.26
CA ILE A 124 -1.70 18.50 9.81
C ILE A 124 -2.47 17.93 11.00
N ILE A 125 -1.78 17.21 11.89
CA ILE A 125 -2.41 16.64 13.10
C ILE A 125 -2.90 17.76 14.01
N ALA A 126 -2.14 18.83 14.21
CA ALA A 126 -2.53 19.96 15.05
C ALA A 126 -3.79 20.67 14.53
N ASN A 127 -3.91 20.81 13.21
CA ASN A 127 -5.03 21.47 12.53
C ASN A 127 -6.22 20.54 12.20
N SER A 128 -6.12 19.24 12.49
CA SER A 128 -7.20 18.27 12.32
C SER A 128 -8.45 18.62 13.14
N SER A 129 -9.61 18.08 12.74
CA SER A 129 -10.88 18.24 13.46
C SER A 129 -10.99 17.36 14.72
N MET A 130 -9.95 16.58 15.01
CA MET A 130 -9.88 15.70 16.17
C MET A 130 -9.84 16.45 17.51
N SER A 131 -10.26 15.77 18.57
CA SER A 131 -10.08 16.25 19.94
C SER A 131 -8.59 16.36 20.33
N SER A 132 -8.27 17.20 21.31
CA SER A 132 -6.88 17.35 21.79
C SER A 132 -6.28 16.03 22.27
N ARG A 133 -7.09 15.16 22.89
CA ARG A 133 -6.69 13.82 23.31
C ARG A 133 -6.31 12.95 22.10
N ALA A 134 -7.16 12.93 21.08
CA ALA A 134 -6.92 12.16 19.85
C ALA A 134 -5.67 12.65 19.10
N LYS A 135 -5.47 13.97 19.00
CA LYS A 135 -4.26 14.58 18.41
C LYS A 135 -2.98 14.12 19.11
N LEU A 136 -2.96 14.17 20.45
CA LEU A 136 -1.81 13.72 21.24
C LEU A 136 -1.56 12.21 21.08
N SER A 137 -2.63 11.41 21.07
CA SER A 137 -2.55 9.96 20.86
C SER A 137 -1.96 9.62 19.50
N LEU A 138 -2.51 10.21 18.43
CA LEU A 138 -2.06 9.95 17.06
C LEU A 138 -0.61 10.41 16.84
N ASN A 139 -0.25 11.59 17.37
CA ASN A 139 1.13 12.07 17.27
C ASN A 139 2.12 11.10 17.94
N SER A 140 1.78 10.61 19.14
CA SER A 140 2.61 9.65 19.87
C SER A 140 2.75 8.32 19.13
N PHE A 141 1.65 7.84 18.53
CA PHE A 141 1.62 6.65 17.70
C PHE A 141 2.53 6.79 16.47
N ILE A 142 2.37 7.84 15.67
CA ILE A 142 3.16 8.05 14.45
C ILE A 142 4.65 8.23 14.80
N THR A 143 4.97 9.01 15.85
CA THR A 143 6.35 9.17 16.32
C THR A 143 6.99 7.83 16.69
N SER A 144 6.23 6.95 17.35
CA SER A 144 6.70 5.60 17.71
C SER A 144 6.92 4.73 16.48
N LEU A 145 6.01 4.78 15.48
CA LEU A 145 6.20 4.08 14.20
C LEU A 145 7.47 4.52 13.48
N MET A 146 7.75 5.82 13.44
CA MET A 146 8.94 6.37 12.80
C MET A 146 10.20 5.97 13.57
N THR A 147 10.15 5.95 14.90
CA THR A 147 11.23 5.41 15.73
C THR A 147 11.48 3.92 15.43
N TYR A 148 10.44 3.10 15.31
CA TYR A 148 10.59 1.68 15.00
C TYR A 148 11.10 1.41 13.59
N ARG A 149 10.69 2.23 12.61
CA ARG A 149 11.29 2.23 11.27
C ARG A 149 12.79 2.53 11.32
N ASP A 150 13.19 3.59 12.04
CA ASP A 150 14.59 4.03 12.12
C ASP A 150 15.46 2.98 12.83
N LEU A 151 14.90 2.29 13.83
CA LEU A 151 15.51 1.14 14.49
C LEU A 151 15.44 -0.16 13.66
N GLN A 152 14.91 -0.10 12.43
CA GLN A 152 14.74 -1.23 11.52
C GLN A 152 14.06 -2.44 12.17
N LYS A 153 13.03 -2.19 12.99
CA LYS A 153 12.24 -3.27 13.59
C LYS A 153 11.57 -4.11 12.52
N GLU A 154 11.50 -5.41 12.77
CA GLU A 154 10.79 -6.35 11.88
C GLU A 154 9.30 -6.04 11.85
N TYR A 155 8.65 -6.40 10.74
CA TYR A 155 7.24 -6.11 10.52
C TYR A 155 6.36 -6.68 11.65
N ASP A 156 6.64 -7.89 12.13
CA ASP A 156 5.85 -8.53 13.19
C ASP A 156 5.78 -7.69 14.47
N TYR A 157 6.89 -7.04 14.84
CA TYR A 157 6.94 -6.13 15.99
C TYR A 157 6.07 -4.89 15.75
N ILE A 158 6.18 -4.29 14.56
CA ILE A 158 5.42 -3.11 14.17
C ILE A 158 3.92 -3.46 14.08
N TYR A 159 3.58 -4.61 13.52
CA TYR A 159 2.22 -5.13 13.43
C TYR A 159 1.60 -5.25 14.82
N SER A 160 2.25 -5.94 15.77
CA SER A 160 1.75 -6.06 17.15
C SER A 160 1.52 -4.69 17.79
N PHE A 161 2.46 -3.76 17.65
CA PHE A 161 2.30 -2.39 18.15
C PHE A 161 1.06 -1.69 17.57
N ILE A 162 0.83 -1.81 16.26
CA ILE A 162 -0.34 -1.20 15.61
C ILE A 162 -1.65 -1.87 16.07
N ILE A 163 -1.68 -3.20 16.19
CA ILE A 163 -2.86 -3.94 16.66
C ILE A 163 -3.23 -3.51 18.09
N ASP A 164 -2.25 -3.37 18.97
CA ASP A 164 -2.48 -2.92 20.35
C ASP A 164 -3.05 -1.50 20.38
N TYR A 165 -2.51 -0.62 19.55
CA TYR A 165 -2.99 0.76 19.42
C TYR A 165 -4.42 0.84 18.86
N GLU A 166 -4.73 0.05 17.82
CA GLU A 166 -6.07 -0.02 17.23
C GLU A 166 -7.09 -0.57 18.24
N THR A 167 -6.72 -1.64 18.96
CA THR A 167 -7.56 -2.25 19.99
C THR A 167 -7.86 -1.26 21.12
N ALA A 168 -6.85 -0.54 21.61
CA ALA A 168 -7.03 0.50 22.61
C ALA A 168 -7.93 1.65 22.11
N THR A 169 -7.78 2.06 20.85
CA THR A 169 -8.58 3.12 20.22
C THR A 169 -10.05 2.72 20.10
N VAL A 170 -10.32 1.47 19.68
CA VAL A 170 -11.69 0.93 19.60
C VAL A 170 -12.37 0.94 20.96
N ALA A 171 -11.66 0.52 22.01
CA ALA A 171 -12.17 0.44 23.38
C ALA A 171 -12.29 1.81 24.10
N ASP A 172 -11.64 2.87 23.63
CA ASP A 172 -11.64 4.17 24.30
C ASP A 172 -12.97 4.91 24.11
N ASN A 173 -13.76 5.01 25.17
CA ASN A 173 -15.05 5.72 25.18
C ASN A 173 -14.91 7.25 25.26
N ALA A 174 -13.72 7.77 25.56
CA ALA A 174 -13.46 9.21 25.58
C ALA A 174 -13.18 9.78 24.17
N LEU A 175 -12.90 8.91 23.19
CA LEU A 175 -12.73 9.31 21.79
C LEU A 175 -14.07 9.44 21.08
N THR A 176 -14.22 10.51 20.30
CA THR A 176 -15.42 10.70 19.47
C THR A 176 -15.42 9.76 18.28
N ALA A 177 -16.57 9.62 17.61
CA ALA A 177 -16.65 8.85 16.36
C ALA A 177 -15.70 9.40 15.27
N ASN A 178 -15.55 10.72 15.19
CA ASN A 178 -14.62 11.34 14.24
C ASN A 178 -13.15 11.05 14.60
N ASP A 179 -12.80 11.11 15.89
CA ASP A 179 -11.46 10.73 16.37
C ASP A 179 -11.13 9.30 15.98
N LYS A 180 -12.03 8.35 16.28
CA LYS A 180 -11.84 6.93 15.94
C LYS A 180 -11.73 6.73 14.43
N LYS A 181 -12.57 7.38 13.62
CA LYS A 181 -12.51 7.33 12.15
C LYS A 181 -11.12 7.69 11.65
N ILE A 182 -10.61 8.86 12.03
CA ILE A 182 -9.33 9.36 11.53
C ILE A 182 -8.17 8.50 12.02
N ILE A 183 -8.15 8.15 13.32
CA ILE A 183 -7.08 7.35 13.91
C ILE A 183 -7.03 5.96 13.28
N LEU A 184 -8.16 5.26 13.23
CA LEU A 184 -8.22 3.88 12.77
C LEU A 184 -8.03 3.75 11.26
N THR A 185 -8.46 4.75 10.47
CA THR A 185 -8.13 4.80 9.03
C THR A 185 -6.63 5.01 8.84
N THR A 186 -6.05 5.97 9.58
CA THR A 186 -4.60 6.26 9.52
C THR A 186 -3.75 5.05 9.95
N SER A 187 -4.14 4.35 11.02
CA SER A 187 -3.41 3.19 11.52
C SER A 187 -3.51 1.98 10.57
N SER A 188 -4.67 1.76 9.96
CA SER A 188 -4.83 0.72 8.93
C SER A 188 -3.94 1.01 7.73
N LEU A 189 -3.98 2.23 7.18
CA LEU A 189 -3.09 2.64 6.09
C LEU A 189 -1.60 2.47 6.46
N SER A 190 -1.22 2.85 7.67
CA SER A 190 0.14 2.66 8.19
C SER A 190 0.53 1.18 8.22
N ARG A 191 -0.35 0.31 8.72
CA ARG A 191 -0.10 -1.13 8.86
C ARG A 191 0.13 -1.80 7.52
N TYR A 192 -0.75 -1.55 6.56
CA TYR A 192 -0.59 -2.05 5.19
C TYR A 192 0.61 -1.41 4.49
N GLY A 193 0.91 -0.15 4.80
CA GLY A 193 2.15 0.52 4.39
C GLY A 193 3.40 -0.23 4.83
N PHE A 194 3.55 -0.48 6.13
CA PHE A 194 4.69 -1.24 6.67
C PHE A 194 4.74 -2.67 6.12
N TYR A 195 3.59 -3.31 5.94
CA TYR A 195 3.52 -4.62 5.28
C TYR A 195 4.04 -4.56 3.85
N PHE A 196 3.55 -3.60 3.06
CA PHE A 196 3.98 -3.36 1.68
C PHE A 196 5.49 -3.13 1.60
N ALA A 197 6.03 -2.26 2.45
CA ALA A 197 7.46 -2.02 2.56
C ALA A 197 8.24 -3.29 2.88
N SER A 198 7.77 -4.11 3.83
CA SER A 198 8.43 -5.36 4.21
C SER A 198 8.50 -6.37 3.05
N LYS A 199 7.48 -6.40 2.18
CA LYS A 199 7.42 -7.27 1.00
C LYS A 199 8.31 -6.80 -0.15
N HIS A 200 8.47 -5.48 -0.27
CA HIS A 200 9.18 -4.84 -1.38
C HIS A 200 10.63 -4.49 -1.06
N ARG A 201 11.04 -4.49 0.22
CA ARG A 201 12.44 -4.43 0.66
C ARG A 201 13.20 -5.69 0.20
N ARG A 202 13.84 -5.64 -0.97
CA ARG A 202 14.71 -6.70 -1.49
C ARG A 202 16.17 -6.25 -1.48
N LYS A 203 16.98 -6.81 -0.56
CA LYS A 203 18.44 -6.77 -0.70
C LYS A 203 18.88 -7.59 -1.93
N PRO A 204 19.75 -7.11 -2.84
CA PRO A 204 20.33 -5.78 -3.01
C PRO A 204 19.96 -5.19 -4.39
N ARG A 205 18.67 -4.97 -4.69
CA ARG A 205 18.26 -4.51 -6.03
C ARG A 205 17.40 -3.25 -5.94
N ASP A 206 18.10 -2.13 -5.96
CA ASP A 206 17.78 -0.75 -6.38
C ASP A 206 16.50 -0.04 -5.91
N ARG A 207 15.50 -0.69 -5.32
CA ARG A 207 14.34 0.00 -4.72
C ARG A 207 13.98 -0.59 -3.36
N ASP A 208 14.49 0.05 -2.32
CA ASP A 208 14.01 -0.15 -0.96
C ASP A 208 12.75 0.71 -0.78
N TRP A 209 11.57 0.08 -0.84
CA TRP A 209 10.34 0.76 -0.44
C TRP A 209 10.42 1.06 1.05
N ASP A 210 10.27 2.33 1.40
CA ASP A 210 10.29 2.80 2.78
C ASP A 210 9.03 3.59 3.13
N ILE A 211 8.79 3.68 4.44
CA ILE A 211 7.64 4.39 5.00
C ILE A 211 8.10 5.70 5.61
N SER A 212 7.42 6.79 5.27
CA SER A 212 7.76 8.11 5.79
C SER A 212 6.58 8.76 6.52
N TRP A 213 6.87 9.90 7.17
CA TRP A 213 5.85 10.75 7.78
C TRP A 213 4.78 11.17 6.78
N GLY A 214 5.20 11.59 5.57
CA GLY A 214 4.30 12.08 4.52
C GLY A 214 3.29 11.02 4.07
N HIS A 215 3.74 9.76 3.95
CA HIS A 215 2.86 8.65 3.62
C HIS A 215 1.78 8.41 4.69
N ILE A 216 2.17 8.36 5.97
CA ILE A 216 1.24 8.10 7.07
C ILE A 216 0.25 9.27 7.23
N VAL A 217 0.77 10.51 7.26
CA VAL A 217 -0.07 11.68 7.53
C VAL A 217 -1.00 12.03 6.37
N ALA A 218 -0.68 11.62 5.14
CA ALA A 218 -1.61 11.72 4.01
C ALA A 218 -2.91 10.94 4.28
N GLY A 219 -2.84 9.82 5.00
CA GLY A 219 -4.01 9.10 5.48
C GLY A 219 -4.83 9.91 6.48
N THR A 220 -4.17 10.59 7.42
CA THR A 220 -4.84 11.51 8.36
C THR A 220 -5.50 12.67 7.63
N ASP A 221 -4.77 13.33 6.72
CA ASP A 221 -5.26 14.46 5.93
C ASP A 221 -6.47 14.11 5.05
N GLY A 222 -6.47 12.93 4.42
CA GLY A 222 -7.63 12.49 3.65
C GLY A 222 -8.81 12.07 4.51
N SER A 223 -8.54 11.47 5.68
CA SER A 223 -9.60 10.98 6.58
C SER A 223 -10.47 12.10 7.17
N GLU A 224 -9.96 13.33 7.21
CA GLU A 224 -10.75 14.53 7.51
C GLU A 224 -11.98 14.62 6.61
N ALA A 225 -11.79 14.44 5.30
CA ALA A 225 -12.87 14.44 4.32
C ALA A 225 -13.59 13.09 4.28
N ASN A 226 -12.89 12.02 3.89
CA ASN A 226 -13.45 10.66 3.76
C ASN A 226 -12.36 9.60 3.56
N MET A 227 -12.74 8.34 3.71
CA MET A 227 -11.83 7.20 3.56
C MET A 227 -11.23 7.09 2.16
N ALA A 228 -12.01 7.35 1.10
CA ALA A 228 -11.52 7.27 -0.27
C ALA A 228 -10.39 8.28 -0.54
N GLU A 229 -10.52 9.51 -0.02
CA GLU A 229 -9.44 10.50 -0.09
C GLU A 229 -8.20 10.08 0.70
N ALA A 230 -8.39 9.47 1.89
CA ALA A 230 -7.27 8.95 2.68
C ALA A 230 -6.47 7.88 1.92
N ILE A 231 -7.17 6.96 1.27
CA ILE A 231 -6.56 5.88 0.46
C ILE A 231 -5.72 6.47 -0.68
N VAL A 232 -6.32 7.34 -1.50
CA VAL A 232 -5.63 7.90 -2.69
C VAL A 232 -4.47 8.80 -2.27
N LYS A 233 -4.64 9.70 -1.29
CA LYS A 233 -3.54 10.56 -0.81
C LYS A 233 -2.39 9.73 -0.27
N SER A 234 -2.69 8.70 0.53
CA SER A 234 -1.68 7.81 1.11
C SER A 234 -0.92 7.03 0.03
N ALA A 235 -1.64 6.48 -0.96
CA ALA A 235 -1.02 5.80 -2.11
C ALA A 235 -0.13 6.75 -2.93
N VAL A 236 -0.64 7.93 -3.29
CA VAL A 236 0.12 8.93 -4.06
C VAL A 236 1.39 9.36 -3.33
N CYS A 237 1.28 9.75 -2.05
CA CYS A 237 2.44 10.13 -1.26
C CYS A 237 3.44 8.97 -1.16
N GLY A 238 2.98 7.78 -0.78
CA GLY A 238 3.82 6.59 -0.66
C GLY A 238 4.57 6.26 -1.96
N ILE A 239 3.90 6.38 -3.11
CA ILE A 239 4.52 6.19 -4.43
C ILE A 239 5.59 7.25 -4.67
N ILE A 240 5.28 8.55 -4.51
CA ILE A 240 6.22 9.64 -4.82
C ILE A 240 7.48 9.56 -3.95
N ILE A 241 7.34 9.21 -2.68
CA ILE A 241 8.46 9.03 -1.74
C ILE A 241 9.42 7.93 -2.22
N ASN A 242 8.91 6.90 -2.90
CA ASN A 242 9.64 5.70 -3.29
C ASN A 242 9.92 5.62 -4.79
N LYS A 243 9.80 6.74 -5.51
CA LYS A 243 10.12 6.82 -6.96
C LYS A 243 11.60 6.70 -7.25
#